data_AF-A0AAV4EY61-F1
#
_entry.id   AF-A0AAV4EY61-F1
#
_cell.length_a   1.000
_cell.length_b   1.000
_cell.length_c   1.000
_cell.angle_alpha   90.00
_cell.angle_beta   90.00
_cell.angle_gamma   90.00
#
_symmetry.space_group_name_H-M   'P 1'
#
loop_
_entity.id
_entity.type
_entity.pdbx_description
1 polymer ?
#
loop_
_entity_poly.entity_id
_entity_poly.type
_entity_poly.pdbx_seq_one_letter_code
_entity_poly.pdbx_strand_id
1 'polypeptide(L)'
;LAMPAHENATPIRILHNSAAHLAGPARSLGAVLMGYLGVRTFCPRPVARMLENVGGTSAMLGLIAMTTDVESLYAAVKALVCVVKSNISSKWDMDRIQGYQLLSMLYKKKRHLLNSHILHLTFSLVGTLDSGRETLVIPNLQAFQDLLCDLEIWHEAPSDLQRSLYEHFYELLTDSTEQKTNHNVMRNMGLAGKLLHILNDPRLPLQTVQSIANVLAELLAGAPDHPSLLRFC
;
A
#
# COMPACT_ATOMS: atom_id res chain seq x y z
N LEU A 1 40.91 7.60 0.17
CA LEU A 1 41.16 6.94 1.48
C LEU A 1 40.70 5.49 1.38
N ALA A 2 41.56 4.63 0.82
CA ALA A 2 41.34 3.20 0.76
C ALA A 2 42.19 2.57 1.86
N MET A 3 41.56 1.85 2.80
CA MET A 3 42.28 1.03 3.77
C MET A 3 42.43 -0.37 3.17
N PRO A 4 43.63 -0.97 3.15
CA PRO A 4 43.80 -2.35 2.73
C PRO A 4 43.00 -3.26 3.67
N ALA A 5 42.32 -4.28 3.13
CA ALA A 5 41.45 -5.17 3.89
C ALA A 5 42.16 -5.97 4.99
N HIS A 6 43.49 -5.88 5.09
CA HIS A 6 44.34 -6.71 5.94
C HIS A 6 45.33 -5.88 6.78
N GLU A 7 44.84 -4.82 7.44
CA GLU A 7 45.66 -4.00 8.33
C GLU A 7 45.52 -4.45 9.80
N ASN A 8 46.46 -5.27 10.28
CA ASN A 8 46.47 -5.83 11.64
C ASN A 8 46.98 -4.87 12.73
N ALA A 9 47.26 -3.60 12.40
CA ALA A 9 47.85 -2.62 13.31
C ALA A 9 46.80 -1.81 14.11
N THR A 10 45.50 -1.93 13.78
CA THR A 10 44.45 -1.18 14.45
C THR A 10 43.93 -1.95 15.67
N PRO A 11 44.09 -1.46 16.91
CA PRO A 11 43.51 -2.11 18.07
C PRO A 11 41.98 -1.99 18.02
N ILE A 12 41.30 -3.05 17.60
CA ILE A 12 39.84 -3.09 17.54
C ILE A 12 39.29 -3.26 18.95
N ARG A 13 38.70 -2.19 19.51
CA ARG A 13 37.89 -2.28 20.74
C ARG A 13 36.42 -2.35 20.38
N ILE A 14 35.81 -3.51 20.59
CA ILE A 14 34.36 -3.72 20.44
C ILE A 14 33.71 -3.40 21.78
N LEU A 15 32.93 -2.33 21.82
CA LEU A 15 32.07 -2.05 22.97
C LEU A 15 30.70 -2.69 22.72
N HIS A 16 30.33 -3.65 23.57
CA HIS A 16 29.03 -4.29 23.51
C HIS A 16 27.94 -3.29 23.93
N ASN A 17 26.87 -3.22 23.16
CA ASN A 17 25.74 -2.37 23.51
C ASN A 17 25.00 -2.90 24.75
N SER A 18 24.99 -2.15 25.84
CA SER A 18 24.18 -2.45 27.03
C SER A 18 22.69 -2.14 26.82
N ALA A 19 22.30 -1.54 25.70
CA ALA A 19 20.90 -1.34 25.30
C ALA A 19 20.15 -2.65 24.98
N ALA A 20 20.82 -3.81 24.99
CA ALA A 20 20.17 -5.11 24.93
C ALA A 20 19.09 -5.31 26.02
N HIS A 21 19.21 -4.60 27.15
CA HIS A 21 18.24 -4.64 28.26
C HIS A 21 17.06 -3.67 28.11
N LEU A 22 17.07 -2.77 27.11
CA LEU A 22 15.95 -1.86 26.86
C LEU A 22 14.81 -2.59 26.12
N ALA A 23 13.57 -2.24 26.43
CA ALA A 23 12.38 -2.81 25.80
C ALA A 23 12.01 -2.05 24.51
N GLY A 24 11.47 -2.77 23.52
CA GLY A 24 10.86 -2.18 22.32
C GLY A 24 11.84 -1.79 21.20
N PRO A 25 11.40 -0.95 20.23
CA PRO A 25 12.17 -0.56 19.05
C PRO A 25 13.41 0.31 19.37
N ALA A 26 13.61 0.66 20.65
CA ALA A 26 14.81 1.30 21.16
C ALA A 26 16.01 0.33 21.32
N ARG A 27 15.81 -0.98 21.11
CA ARG A 27 16.89 -1.97 21.02
C ARG A 27 17.73 -1.70 19.76
N SER A 28 18.78 -0.92 19.93
CA SER A 28 19.81 -0.81 18.91
C SER A 28 20.96 -1.79 19.25
N LEU A 29 21.14 -2.86 18.47
CA LEU A 29 22.39 -3.66 18.39
C LEU A 29 23.56 -2.84 17.81
N GLY A 30 24.02 -1.82 18.53
CA GLY A 30 25.11 -0.96 18.05
C GLY A 30 26.48 -1.35 18.57
N ALA A 31 27.48 -1.52 17.70
CA ALA A 31 28.87 -1.68 18.10
C ALA A 31 29.64 -0.39 17.84
N VAL A 32 30.59 -0.03 18.70
CA VAL A 32 31.53 1.06 18.42
C VAL A 32 32.88 0.44 18.10
N LEU A 33 33.44 0.77 16.93
CA LEU A 33 34.79 0.41 16.51
C LEU A 33 35.69 1.63 16.68
N MET A 34 36.57 1.62 17.68
CA MET A 34 37.60 2.64 17.85
C MET A 34 38.90 2.18 17.19
N GLY A 35 39.39 2.91 16.18
CA GLY A 35 40.70 2.71 15.56
C GLY A 35 41.59 3.96 15.69
N TYR A 36 42.84 3.87 15.24
CA TYR A 36 43.80 4.99 15.29
C TYR A 36 43.36 6.21 14.46
N LEU A 37 42.61 5.97 13.38
CA LEU A 37 42.06 7.00 12.47
C LEU A 37 40.65 7.49 12.85
N GLY A 38 40.14 7.13 14.04
CA GLY A 38 38.87 7.67 14.58
C GLY A 38 37.91 6.62 15.13
N VAL A 39 36.73 7.09 15.52
CA VAL A 39 35.65 6.27 16.10
C VAL A 39 34.55 6.05 15.07
N ARG A 40 34.21 4.80 14.76
CA ARG A 40 33.04 4.43 13.96
C ARG A 40 31.97 3.85 14.87
N THR A 41 30.79 4.47 14.88
CA THR A 41 29.63 3.95 15.62
C THR A 41 28.70 3.23 14.64
N PHE A 42 28.40 1.98 14.93
CA PHE A 42 27.32 1.24 14.29
C PHE A 42 26.09 1.45 15.15
N CYS A 43 25.07 2.12 14.63
CA CYS A 43 23.80 2.31 15.30
C CYS A 43 22.72 1.66 14.43
N PRO A 44 22.23 0.45 14.76
CA PRO A 44 21.20 -0.16 13.96
C PRO A 44 19.92 0.63 14.11
N ARG A 45 19.21 0.68 13.00
CA ARG A 45 17.95 1.37 12.83
C ARG A 45 16.97 0.37 12.23
N PRO A 46 15.65 0.55 12.44
CA PRO A 46 14.64 -0.27 11.78
C PRO A 46 14.88 -0.35 10.27
N VAL A 47 14.65 -1.52 9.67
CA VAL A 47 14.88 -1.76 8.24
C VAL A 47 14.17 -0.72 7.38
N ALA A 48 12.93 -0.36 7.73
CA ALA A 48 12.15 0.67 7.04
C ALA A 48 12.86 2.04 6.96
N ARG A 49 13.66 2.40 7.97
CA ARG A 49 14.46 3.63 7.99
C ARG A 49 15.78 3.47 7.23
N MET A 50 16.36 2.28 7.23
CA MET A 50 17.59 1.99 6.47
C MET A 50 17.37 1.91 4.98
N LEU A 51 16.13 1.63 4.56
CA LEU A 51 15.77 1.62 3.16
C LEU A 51 15.95 2.98 2.47
N GLU A 52 15.79 4.09 3.19
CA GLU A 52 16.04 5.45 2.68
C GLU A 52 17.46 5.59 2.09
N ASN A 53 18.44 4.84 2.63
CA ASN A 53 19.82 4.86 2.14
C ASN A 53 20.03 4.08 0.82
N VAL A 54 19.08 3.22 0.45
CA VAL A 54 19.16 2.30 -0.71
C VAL A 54 18.09 2.67 -1.77
N GLY A 55 17.54 3.88 -1.71
CA GLY A 55 16.54 4.37 -2.66
C GLY A 55 15.10 4.39 -2.14
N GLY A 56 14.86 4.06 -0.86
CA GLY A 56 13.56 4.25 -0.23
C GLY A 56 12.45 3.41 -0.86
N THR A 57 11.27 4.01 -1.04
CA THR A 57 10.11 3.30 -1.60
C THR A 57 10.25 3.05 -3.09
N SER A 58 11.03 3.87 -3.81
CA SER A 58 11.34 3.63 -5.23
C SER A 58 12.07 2.31 -5.46
N ALA A 59 12.96 1.90 -4.55
CA ALA A 59 13.63 0.60 -4.60
C ALA A 59 12.63 -0.56 -4.43
N MET A 60 11.64 -0.40 -3.54
CA MET A 60 10.59 -1.40 -3.33
C MET A 60 9.66 -1.52 -4.55
N LEU A 61 9.31 -0.40 -5.18
CA LEU A 61 8.56 -0.40 -6.45
C LEU A 61 9.38 -1.05 -7.58
N GLY A 62 10.70 -0.84 -7.59
CA GLY A 62 11.63 -1.55 -8.48
C GLY A 62 11.63 -3.06 -8.26
N LEU A 63 11.67 -3.52 -7.00
CA LEU A 63 11.53 -4.95 -6.68
C LEU A 63 10.21 -5.52 -7.19
N ILE A 64 9.10 -4.83 -6.94
CA ILE A 64 7.78 -5.24 -7.45
C ILE A 64 7.79 -5.33 -8.98
N ALA A 65 8.41 -4.37 -9.67
CA ALA A 65 8.50 -4.38 -11.13
C ALA A 65 9.25 -5.61 -11.67
N MET A 66 10.27 -6.09 -10.95
CA MET A 66 11.11 -7.23 -11.34
C MET A 66 10.51 -8.60 -11.05
N THR A 67 9.40 -8.68 -10.29
CA THR A 67 8.76 -9.97 -9.95
C THR A 67 8.23 -10.68 -11.18
N THR A 68 8.31 -12.01 -11.19
CA THR A 68 7.89 -12.84 -12.33
C THR A 68 6.84 -13.88 -11.98
N ASP A 69 6.60 -14.08 -10.69
CA ASP A 69 5.76 -15.12 -10.13
C ASP A 69 4.91 -14.54 -8.99
N VAL A 70 3.89 -15.29 -8.62
CA VAL A 70 2.88 -14.86 -7.62
C VAL A 70 3.51 -14.70 -6.23
N GLU A 71 4.44 -15.57 -5.86
CA GLU A 71 5.06 -15.57 -4.53
C GLU A 71 5.99 -14.37 -4.36
N SER A 72 6.82 -14.07 -5.35
CA SER A 72 7.72 -12.91 -5.36
C SER A 72 6.93 -11.60 -5.41
N LEU A 73 5.84 -11.52 -6.19
CA LEU A 73 4.95 -10.37 -6.19
C LEU A 73 4.33 -10.15 -4.80
N TYR A 74 3.78 -11.20 -4.20
CA TYR A 74 3.21 -11.13 -2.85
C TYR A 74 4.25 -10.67 -1.81
N ALA A 75 5.46 -11.25 -1.82
CA ALA A 75 6.52 -10.89 -0.89
C ALA A 75 6.96 -9.42 -1.05
N ALA A 76 7.14 -8.96 -2.29
CA ALA A 76 7.56 -7.59 -2.58
C ALA A 76 6.48 -6.56 -2.19
N VAL A 77 5.21 -6.84 -2.51
CA VAL A 77 4.09 -5.98 -2.08
C VAL A 77 3.98 -5.97 -0.56
N LYS A 78 4.07 -7.13 0.11
CA LYS A 78 4.03 -7.21 1.57
C LYS A 78 5.15 -6.40 2.24
N ALA A 79 6.35 -6.45 1.67
CA ALA A 79 7.48 -5.64 2.13
C ALA A 79 7.18 -4.14 1.96
N LEU A 80 6.67 -3.71 0.80
CA LEU A 80 6.26 -2.32 0.57
C LEU A 80 5.19 -1.88 1.59
N VAL A 81 4.15 -2.68 1.80
CA VAL A 81 3.09 -2.38 2.78
C VAL A 81 3.68 -2.23 4.19
N CYS A 82 4.57 -3.13 4.60
CA CYS A 82 5.23 -3.05 5.90
C CYS A 82 6.05 -1.77 6.05
N VAL A 83 6.83 -1.40 5.03
CA VAL A 83 7.66 -0.18 5.03
C VAL A 83 6.79 1.09 5.10
N VAL A 84 5.79 1.20 4.23
CA VAL A 84 4.91 2.39 4.17
C VAL A 84 4.11 2.58 5.45
N LYS A 85 3.66 1.49 6.08
CA LYS A 85 2.89 1.55 7.34
C LYS A 85 3.75 1.83 8.56
N SER A 86 5.01 1.38 8.57
CA SER A 86 5.91 1.53 9.72
C SER A 86 6.75 2.81 9.70
N ASN A 87 6.80 3.54 8.58
CA ASN A 87 7.60 4.75 8.44
C ASN A 87 6.84 5.87 7.70
N ILE A 88 6.58 6.98 8.41
CA ILE A 88 5.88 8.14 7.84
C ILE A 88 6.66 8.78 6.69
N SER A 89 7.99 8.76 6.73
CA SER A 89 8.84 9.25 5.65
C SER A 89 8.60 8.44 4.36
N SER A 90 8.40 7.13 4.49
CA SER A 90 8.10 6.27 3.34
C SER A 90 6.71 6.55 2.77
N LYS A 91 5.71 6.88 3.61
CA LYS A 91 4.40 7.34 3.14
C LYS A 91 4.52 8.64 2.34
N TRP A 92 5.23 9.64 2.87
CA TRP A 92 5.48 10.89 2.15
C TRP A 92 6.27 10.68 0.87
N ASP A 93 7.22 9.76 0.85
CA ASP A 93 7.97 9.45 -0.36
C ASP A 93 7.07 8.83 -1.43
N MET A 94 6.16 7.92 -1.06
CA MET A 94 5.12 7.39 -1.96
C MET A 94 4.24 8.49 -2.55
N ASP A 95 3.78 9.45 -1.74
CA ASP A 95 2.99 10.59 -2.22
C ASP A 95 3.80 11.45 -3.20
N ARG A 96 5.06 11.75 -2.84
CA ARG A 96 5.98 12.59 -3.62
C ARG A 96 6.27 12.02 -5.00
N ILE A 97 6.53 10.72 -5.09
CA ILE A 97 6.91 10.06 -6.36
C ILE A 97 5.71 9.52 -7.14
N GLN A 98 4.47 9.81 -6.71
CA GLN A 98 3.25 9.18 -7.25
C GLN A 98 3.33 7.64 -7.23
N GLY A 99 3.88 7.10 -6.14
CA GLY A 99 4.21 5.69 -5.99
C GLY A 99 2.99 4.78 -6.03
N TYR A 100 1.82 5.23 -5.56
CA TYR A 100 0.57 4.46 -5.65
C TYR A 100 0.09 4.32 -7.09
N GLN A 101 0.16 5.40 -7.88
CA GLN A 101 -0.11 5.35 -9.31
C GLN A 101 0.89 4.46 -10.06
N LEU A 102 2.18 4.52 -9.72
CA LEU A 102 3.18 3.62 -10.29
C LEU A 102 2.89 2.15 -9.93
N LEU A 103 2.50 1.88 -8.68
CA LEU A 103 2.09 0.55 -8.25
C LEU A 103 0.85 0.05 -9.00
N SER A 104 -0.15 0.92 -9.23
CA SER A 104 -1.30 0.61 -10.09
C SER A 104 -0.85 0.18 -11.49
N MET A 105 0.05 0.93 -12.12
CA MET A 105 0.59 0.54 -13.44
C MET A 105 1.30 -0.81 -13.41
N LEU A 106 2.04 -1.12 -12.33
CA LEU A 106 2.70 -2.42 -12.16
C LEU A 106 1.67 -3.54 -12.01
N TYR A 107 0.58 -3.32 -11.26
CA TYR A 107 -0.53 -4.28 -11.15
C TYR A 107 -1.19 -4.51 -12.50
N LYS A 108 -1.46 -3.47 -13.30
CA LYS A 108 -2.01 -3.62 -14.66
C LYS A 108 -1.12 -4.48 -15.56
N LYS A 109 0.21 -4.32 -15.46
CA LYS A 109 1.17 -5.14 -16.23
C LYS A 109 1.26 -6.59 -15.73
N LYS A 110 0.87 -6.84 -14.48
CA LYS A 110 1.00 -8.14 -13.80
C LYS A 110 -0.35 -8.71 -13.35
N ARG A 111 -1.45 -8.39 -14.05
CA ARG A 111 -2.82 -8.83 -13.71
C ARG A 111 -2.93 -10.33 -13.48
N HIS A 112 -2.24 -11.13 -14.30
CA HIS A 112 -2.20 -12.59 -14.20
C HIS A 112 -1.57 -13.13 -12.90
N LEU A 113 -0.84 -12.29 -12.15
CA LEU A 113 -0.26 -12.65 -10.86
C LEU A 113 -1.11 -12.19 -9.66
N LEU A 114 -2.16 -11.38 -9.89
CA LEU A 114 -3.00 -10.84 -8.82
C LEU A 114 -3.90 -11.94 -8.24
N ASN A 115 -4.00 -11.95 -6.91
CA ASN A 115 -4.82 -12.88 -6.16
C ASN A 115 -5.40 -12.21 -4.89
N SER A 116 -6.18 -12.95 -4.11
CA SER A 116 -6.85 -12.43 -2.92
C SER A 116 -5.86 -11.87 -1.91
N HIS A 117 -4.73 -12.55 -1.71
CA HIS A 117 -3.69 -12.09 -0.79
C HIS A 117 -3.11 -10.73 -1.17
N ILE A 118 -2.88 -10.47 -2.46
CA ILE A 118 -2.39 -9.16 -2.96
C ILE A 118 -3.48 -8.09 -2.83
N LEU A 119 -4.75 -8.44 -3.09
CA LEU A 119 -5.88 -7.53 -2.87
C LEU A 119 -5.99 -7.14 -1.38
N HIS A 120 -5.90 -8.10 -0.46
CA HIS A 120 -5.91 -7.82 0.99
C HIS A 120 -4.71 -6.98 1.45
N LEU A 121 -3.51 -7.20 0.89
CA LEU A 121 -2.37 -6.31 1.14
C LEU A 121 -2.64 -4.88 0.63
N THR A 122 -3.33 -4.75 -0.50
CA THR A 122 -3.71 -3.46 -1.07
C THR A 122 -4.70 -2.73 -0.15
N PHE A 123 -5.72 -3.41 0.36
CA PHE A 123 -6.60 -2.84 1.38
C PHE A 123 -5.84 -2.44 2.65
N SER A 124 -4.87 -3.25 3.09
CA SER A 124 -4.02 -2.95 4.25
C SER A 124 -3.12 -1.72 4.02
N LEU A 125 -2.61 -1.52 2.80
CA LEU A 125 -1.81 -0.36 2.38
C LEU A 125 -2.65 0.91 2.35
N VAL A 126 -3.88 0.82 1.82
CA VAL A 126 -4.84 1.93 1.85
C VAL A 126 -5.28 2.23 3.27
N GLY A 127 -5.28 1.22 4.15
CA GLY A 127 -5.60 1.31 5.57
C GLY A 127 -7.07 1.01 5.90
N THR A 128 -7.81 0.40 4.97
CA THR A 128 -9.24 0.08 5.15
C THR A 128 -9.49 -1.27 5.83
N LEU A 129 -8.47 -2.12 5.94
CA LEU A 129 -8.57 -3.43 6.62
C LEU A 129 -7.96 -3.47 8.01
N ASP A 130 -7.19 -2.46 8.41
CA ASP A 130 -6.31 -2.56 9.58
C ASP A 130 -6.66 -1.53 10.64
N SER A 131 -7.76 -1.81 11.35
CA SER A 131 -8.01 -1.15 12.63
C SER A 131 -8.89 -2.03 13.49
N GLY A 132 -8.38 -2.48 14.64
CA GLY A 132 -9.21 -2.77 15.83
C GLY A 132 -9.87 -1.50 16.40
N ARG A 133 -10.24 -0.56 15.52
CA ARG A 133 -10.94 0.69 15.76
C ARG A 133 -12.10 0.71 14.78
N GLU A 134 -13.30 0.81 15.30
CA GLU A 134 -14.57 0.87 14.59
C GLU A 134 -14.73 2.13 13.69
N THR A 135 -13.67 2.92 13.52
CA THR A 135 -13.62 4.12 12.69
C THR A 135 -13.15 3.76 11.28
N LEU A 136 -14.06 3.29 10.44
CA LEU A 136 -13.83 2.89 9.05
C LEU A 136 -13.77 4.11 8.10
N VAL A 137 -12.98 5.15 8.41
CA VAL A 137 -12.69 6.25 7.47
C VAL A 137 -11.61 5.78 6.50
N ILE A 138 -11.75 6.05 5.20
CA ILE A 138 -10.68 5.81 4.21
C ILE A 138 -9.46 6.71 4.55
N PRO A 139 -8.33 6.18 5.06
CA PRO A 139 -7.29 7.00 5.65
C PRO A 139 -6.25 7.48 4.63
N ASN A 140 -6.07 6.74 3.53
CA ASN A 140 -5.17 7.11 2.43
C ASN A 140 -5.97 7.27 1.14
N LEU A 141 -6.49 8.49 0.93
CA LEU A 141 -7.33 8.82 -0.23
C LEU A 141 -6.62 8.58 -1.57
N GLN A 142 -5.34 8.92 -1.65
CA GLN A 142 -4.58 8.78 -2.89
C GLN A 142 -4.35 7.30 -3.23
N ALA A 143 -3.95 6.48 -2.25
CA ALA A 143 -3.83 5.05 -2.46
C ALA A 143 -5.19 4.39 -2.77
N PHE A 144 -6.28 4.82 -2.12
CA PHE A 144 -7.63 4.34 -2.41
C PHE A 144 -8.02 4.64 -3.86
N GLN A 145 -7.79 5.88 -4.30
CA GLN A 145 -8.09 6.32 -5.66
C GLN A 145 -7.27 5.56 -6.72
N ASP A 146 -5.95 5.50 -6.53
CA ASP A 146 -5.04 4.98 -7.54
C ASP A 146 -5.06 3.45 -7.62
N LEU A 147 -5.26 2.74 -6.48
CA LEU A 147 -5.16 1.29 -6.42
C LEU A 147 -6.53 0.58 -6.41
N LEU A 148 -7.54 1.14 -5.75
CA LEU A 148 -8.85 0.48 -5.63
C LEU A 148 -9.86 1.04 -6.61
N CYS A 149 -9.92 2.36 -6.81
CA CYS A 149 -10.84 2.98 -7.77
C CYS A 149 -10.35 2.94 -9.23
N ASP A 150 -9.17 2.38 -9.49
CA ASP A 150 -8.71 2.05 -10.84
C ASP A 150 -9.23 0.64 -11.21
N LEU A 151 -10.51 0.59 -11.58
CA LEU A 151 -11.23 -0.66 -11.82
C LEU A 151 -10.62 -1.49 -12.95
N GLU A 152 -9.87 -0.88 -13.87
CA GLU A 152 -9.16 -1.59 -14.93
C GLU A 152 -8.11 -2.57 -14.38
N ILE A 153 -7.57 -2.34 -13.18
CA ILE A 153 -6.66 -3.30 -12.53
C ILE A 153 -7.38 -4.63 -12.28
N TRP A 154 -8.63 -4.53 -11.82
CA TRP A 154 -9.39 -5.63 -11.25
C TRP A 154 -10.40 -6.25 -12.21
N HIS A 155 -10.79 -5.54 -13.27
CA HIS A 155 -11.81 -5.98 -14.25
C HIS A 155 -11.49 -7.32 -14.92
N GLU A 156 -10.21 -7.63 -15.13
CA GLU A 156 -9.76 -8.90 -15.71
C GLU A 156 -9.35 -9.94 -14.64
N ALA A 157 -9.43 -9.59 -13.36
CA ALA A 157 -9.12 -10.52 -12.28
C ALA A 157 -10.23 -11.60 -12.16
N PRO A 158 -9.95 -12.74 -11.50
CA PRO A 158 -10.97 -13.75 -11.22
C PRO A 158 -12.21 -13.15 -10.55
N SER A 159 -13.40 -13.68 -10.86
CA SER A 159 -14.68 -13.14 -10.38
C SER A 159 -14.77 -13.00 -8.87
N ASP A 160 -14.11 -13.89 -8.12
CA ASP A 160 -14.06 -13.84 -6.67
C ASP A 160 -13.26 -12.64 -6.14
N LEU A 161 -12.18 -12.24 -6.84
CA LEU A 161 -11.42 -11.04 -6.50
C LEU A 161 -12.23 -9.77 -6.72
N GLN A 162 -12.94 -9.72 -7.85
CA GLN A 162 -13.83 -8.60 -8.17
C GLN A 162 -14.93 -8.49 -7.12
N ARG A 163 -15.53 -9.63 -6.74
CA ARG A 163 -16.56 -9.69 -5.71
C ARG A 163 -16.03 -9.13 -4.38
N SER A 164 -14.89 -9.63 -3.90
CA SER A 164 -14.29 -9.13 -2.65
C SER A 164 -13.95 -7.64 -2.70
N LEU A 165 -13.56 -7.10 -3.86
CA LEU A 165 -13.36 -5.64 -4.02
C LEU A 165 -14.66 -4.86 -3.85
N TYR A 166 -15.73 -5.28 -4.52
CA TYR A 166 -17.01 -4.57 -4.47
C TYR A 166 -17.75 -4.76 -3.14
N GLU A 167 -17.64 -5.94 -2.53
CA GLU A 167 -18.11 -6.19 -1.16
C GLU A 167 -17.41 -5.26 -0.17
N HIS A 168 -16.08 -5.12 -0.27
CA HIS A 168 -15.32 -4.19 0.56
C HIS A 168 -15.75 -2.72 0.36
N PHE A 169 -16.08 -2.30 -0.87
CA PHE A 169 -16.65 -0.97 -1.10
C PHE A 169 -18.04 -0.81 -0.47
N TYR A 170 -18.87 -1.84 -0.55
CA TYR A 170 -20.19 -1.83 0.07
C TYR A 170 -20.08 -1.71 1.59
N GLU A 171 -19.22 -2.50 2.23
CA GLU A 171 -18.95 -2.42 3.68
C GLU A 171 -18.49 -1.02 4.11
N LEU A 172 -17.61 -0.38 3.33
CA LEU A 172 -17.17 0.99 3.60
C LEU A 172 -18.31 2.04 3.48
N LEU A 173 -19.36 1.75 2.70
CA LEU A 173 -20.52 2.61 2.52
C LEU A 173 -21.63 2.35 3.54
N THR A 174 -21.81 1.12 4.02
CA THR A 174 -22.93 0.75 4.91
C THR A 174 -22.53 0.52 6.36
N ASP A 175 -21.40 -0.14 6.59
CA ASP A 175 -21.02 -0.67 7.91
C ASP A 175 -20.02 0.25 8.64
N SER A 176 -19.57 1.31 7.97
CA SER A 176 -18.71 2.34 8.53
C SER A 176 -19.47 3.33 9.40
N THR A 177 -18.93 3.60 10.60
CA THR A 177 -19.35 4.74 11.45
C THR A 177 -19.27 6.09 10.73
N GLU A 178 -18.42 6.16 9.69
CA GLU A 178 -18.13 7.34 8.87
C GLU A 178 -18.63 7.19 7.44
N GLN A 179 -19.70 6.40 7.25
CA GLN A 179 -20.36 6.14 5.96
C GLN A 179 -20.57 7.40 5.11
N LYS A 180 -21.02 8.52 5.71
CA LYS A 180 -21.26 9.78 4.98
C LYS A 180 -19.97 10.37 4.40
N THR A 181 -18.88 10.29 5.15
CA THR A 181 -17.56 10.78 4.73
C THR A 181 -17.04 9.91 3.59
N ASN A 182 -17.09 8.59 3.73
CA ASN A 182 -16.67 7.64 2.69
C ASN A 182 -17.52 7.76 1.41
N HIS A 183 -18.83 7.94 1.56
CA HIS A 183 -19.77 8.14 0.47
C HIS A 183 -19.39 9.34 -0.39
N ASN A 184 -19.14 10.49 0.24
CA ASN A 184 -18.67 11.69 -0.44
C ASN A 184 -17.32 11.48 -1.13
N VAL A 185 -16.37 10.81 -0.46
CA VAL A 185 -15.05 10.50 -1.03
C VAL A 185 -15.18 9.66 -2.30
N MET A 186 -15.89 8.54 -2.25
CA MET A 186 -16.05 7.64 -3.40
C MET A 186 -16.80 8.31 -4.55
N ARG A 187 -17.79 9.16 -4.24
CA ARG A 187 -18.51 9.94 -5.25
C ARG A 187 -17.61 10.99 -5.92
N ASN A 188 -16.82 11.73 -5.15
CA ASN A 188 -15.88 12.72 -5.66
C ASN A 188 -14.80 12.09 -6.57
N MET A 189 -14.44 10.83 -6.33
CA MET A 189 -13.53 10.05 -7.18
C MET A 189 -14.19 9.52 -8.47
N GLY A 190 -15.49 9.79 -8.68
CA GLY A 190 -16.25 9.37 -9.85
C GLY A 190 -16.50 7.87 -9.92
N LEU A 191 -16.51 7.18 -8.77
CA LEU A 191 -16.62 5.71 -8.74
C LEU A 191 -17.92 5.21 -9.39
N ALA A 192 -19.04 5.92 -9.23
CA ALA A 192 -20.32 5.55 -9.85
C ALA A 192 -20.22 5.47 -11.38
N GLY A 193 -19.62 6.48 -12.03
CA GLY A 193 -19.42 6.47 -13.48
C GLY A 193 -18.51 5.34 -13.93
N LYS A 194 -17.45 5.05 -13.17
CA LYS A 194 -16.53 3.94 -13.46
C LYS A 194 -17.22 2.58 -13.34
N LEU A 195 -18.05 2.38 -12.31
CA LEU A 195 -18.80 1.14 -12.11
C LEU A 195 -19.84 0.92 -13.21
N LEU A 196 -20.54 1.98 -13.64
CA LEU A 196 -21.45 1.92 -14.78
C LEU A 196 -20.73 1.54 -16.08
N HIS A 197 -19.51 2.06 -16.29
CA HIS A 197 -18.71 1.67 -17.45
C HIS A 197 -18.33 0.18 -17.41
N ILE A 198 -17.96 -0.35 -16.25
CA ILE A 198 -17.64 -1.77 -16.06
C ILE A 198 -18.87 -2.65 -16.30
N LEU A 199 -20.06 -2.24 -15.82
CA LEU A 199 -21.32 -2.98 -16.03
C LEU A 199 -21.72 -3.13 -17.49
N ASN A 200 -21.19 -2.32 -18.40
CA ASN A 200 -21.43 -2.50 -19.83
C ASN A 200 -20.76 -3.75 -20.42
N ASP A 201 -19.85 -4.41 -19.68
CA ASP A 201 -19.24 -5.66 -20.12
C ASP A 201 -20.19 -6.86 -19.95
N PRO A 202 -20.68 -7.48 -21.05
CA PRO A 202 -21.64 -8.58 -20.97
C PRO A 202 -21.03 -9.89 -20.43
N ARG A 203 -19.71 -9.95 -20.25
CA ARG A 203 -19.00 -11.15 -19.76
C ARG A 203 -19.00 -11.27 -18.24
N LEU A 204 -19.48 -10.24 -17.53
CA LEU A 204 -19.49 -10.23 -16.08
C LEU A 204 -20.46 -11.28 -15.51
N PRO A 205 -20.01 -12.11 -14.55
CA PRO A 205 -20.90 -13.03 -13.85
C PRO A 205 -22.01 -12.30 -13.10
N LEU A 206 -23.20 -12.91 -13.02
CA LEU A 206 -24.37 -12.31 -12.36
C LEU A 206 -24.07 -11.90 -10.91
N GLN A 207 -23.31 -12.68 -10.17
CA GLN A 207 -22.94 -12.36 -8.79
C GLN A 207 -22.08 -11.10 -8.68
N THR A 208 -21.12 -10.93 -9.60
CA THR A 208 -20.29 -9.72 -9.64
C THR A 208 -21.12 -8.50 -10.02
N VAL A 209 -22.05 -8.66 -10.98
CA VAL A 209 -23.02 -7.61 -11.34
C VAL A 209 -23.88 -7.19 -10.15
N GLN A 210 -24.35 -8.16 -9.35
CA GLN A 210 -25.11 -7.88 -8.12
C GLN A 210 -24.28 -7.10 -7.10
N SER A 211 -23.02 -7.50 -6.84
CA SER A 211 -22.14 -6.75 -5.94
C SER A 211 -21.89 -5.31 -6.42
N ILE A 212 -21.68 -5.11 -7.72
CA ILE A 212 -21.53 -3.76 -8.30
C ILE A 212 -22.83 -2.96 -8.15
N ALA A 213 -23.98 -3.58 -8.42
CA ALA A 213 -25.29 -2.94 -8.31
C ALA A 213 -25.58 -2.47 -6.88
N ASN A 214 -25.20 -3.26 -5.87
CA ASN A 214 -25.34 -2.87 -4.46
C ASN A 214 -24.52 -1.61 -4.13
N VAL A 215 -23.24 -1.57 -4.56
CA VAL A 215 -22.38 -0.39 -4.37
C VAL A 215 -22.96 0.82 -5.10
N LEU A 216 -23.44 0.64 -6.34
CA LEU A 216 -24.07 1.72 -7.10
C LEU A 216 -25.35 2.25 -6.45
N ALA A 217 -26.19 1.37 -5.93
CA ALA A 217 -27.42 1.75 -5.24
C ALA A 217 -27.10 2.67 -4.06
N GLU A 218 -26.13 2.30 -3.23
CA GLU A 218 -25.68 3.14 -2.11
C GLU A 218 -25.09 4.47 -2.59
N LEU A 219 -24.21 4.47 -3.59
CA LEU A 219 -23.61 5.70 -4.12
C LEU A 219 -24.64 6.67 -4.73
N LEU A 220 -25.73 6.15 -5.30
CA LEU A 220 -26.80 6.94 -5.91
C LEU A 220 -27.89 7.36 -4.91
N ALA A 221 -28.06 6.66 -3.79
CA ALA A 221 -29.07 6.97 -2.77
C ALA A 221 -28.85 8.31 -2.03
N GLY A 222 -27.65 8.89 -2.11
CA GLY A 222 -27.33 10.19 -1.51
C GLY A 222 -27.81 11.40 -2.34
N ALA A 223 -27.84 12.60 -1.74
CA ALA A 223 -28.30 13.85 -2.37
C ALA A 223 -27.72 14.08 -3.79
N PRO A 224 -28.47 14.63 -4.76
CA PRO A 224 -28.02 14.73 -6.14
C PRO A 224 -26.77 15.62 -6.24
N ASP A 225 -25.71 15.07 -6.81
CA ASP A 225 -24.48 15.79 -7.08
C ASP A 225 -24.59 16.46 -8.45
N HIS A 226 -24.82 17.77 -8.47
CA HIS A 226 -24.99 18.56 -9.70
C HIS A 226 -23.90 18.37 -10.78
N PRO A 227 -22.59 18.27 -10.47
CA PRO A 227 -21.57 17.98 -11.49
C PRO A 227 -21.66 16.55 -12.07
N SER A 228 -22.24 15.60 -11.35
CA SER A 228 -22.42 14.22 -11.81
C SER A 228 -23.55 14.09 -12.84
N LEU A 229 -24.62 14.88 -12.70
CA LEU A 229 -25.77 14.89 -13.63
C LEU A 229 -25.41 15.43 -15.02
N LEU A 230 -24.44 16.33 -15.11
CA LEU A 230 -24.02 16.96 -16.37
C LEU A 230 -23.07 16.10 -17.22
N ARG A 231 -22.58 14.97 -16.71
CA ARG A 231 -21.67 14.06 -17.45
C ARG A 231 -22.41 13.00 -18.29
N PHE A 232 -23.74 12.90 -18.14
CA PHE A 232 -24.59 11.97 -18.88
C PHE A 232 -25.41 12.64 -20.01
N CYS A 233 -25.12 13.90 -20.34
CA CYS A 233 -25.69 14.61 -21.48
C CYS A 233 -24.70 14.69 -22.64
#